data_AF-A0A4R2YRJ8-F1
#
_entry.id   AF-A0A4R2YRJ8-F1
#
_cell.length_a   1.000
_cell.length_b   1.000
_cell.length_c   1.000
_cell.angle_alpha   90.00
_cell.angle_beta   90.00
_cell.angle_gamma   90.00
#
_symmetry.space_group_name_H-M   'P 1'
#
loop_
_entity.id
_entity.type
_entity.pdbx_description
1 polymer ?
#
loop_
_entity_poly.entity_id
_entity_poly.type
_entity_poly.pdbx_seq_one_letter_code
_entity_poly.pdbx_strand_id
1 'polypeptide(L)'
;MYGLQGACLGLSAAYLIKGQNWSTFKQYLDTPECHRLTLGIMNYQEQYGDVIQAQNRAAALAKMQIHVKQNKSLFSRFTHKKKAEAPKNITYLSSSEAFNHIVKVQGGINFIDIVRLKPIENTMERIDVLMAHIASNFKYRINMHRPGGGHAVAITTGRKRIKFFDPNQGEFSYPDTAEGREYFKVALALLLEDRYPRYKELSISRYTC
;
A
#
# COMPACT_ATOMS: atom_id res chain seq x y z
N MET A 1 -4.13 -14.62 -6.90
CA MET A 1 -2.75 -15.13 -6.81
C MET A 1 -1.88 -13.93 -6.45
N TYR A 2 -1.50 -13.81 -5.18
CA TYR A 2 -0.80 -12.65 -4.62
C TYR A 2 0.47 -13.18 -3.92
N GLY A 3 1.67 -12.84 -4.41
CA GLY A 3 2.92 -13.31 -3.80
C GLY A 3 3.29 -12.48 -2.56
N LEU A 4 3.90 -13.10 -1.53
CA LEU A 4 4.51 -12.40 -0.37
C LEU A 4 3.63 -11.25 0.18
N GLN A 5 2.34 -11.52 0.40
CA GLN A 5 1.31 -10.52 0.71
C GLN A 5 1.59 -9.74 2.00
N GLY A 6 2.08 -8.49 1.85
CA GLY A 6 1.95 -7.43 2.85
C GLY A 6 3.19 -7.03 3.63
N ALA A 7 4.24 -7.86 3.62
CA ALA A 7 5.48 -7.54 4.34
C ALA A 7 6.10 -6.22 3.87
N CYS A 8 6.01 -5.90 2.56
CA CYS A 8 6.51 -4.63 2.04
C CYS A 8 5.80 -3.40 2.63
N LEU A 9 4.49 -3.51 2.88
CA LEU A 9 3.71 -2.45 3.51
C LEU A 9 4.10 -2.31 4.99
N GLY A 10 4.24 -3.44 5.70
CA GLY A 10 4.68 -3.47 7.09
C GLY A 10 6.09 -2.92 7.30
N LEU A 11 7.05 -3.34 6.46
CA LEU A 11 8.43 -2.87 6.48
C LEU A 11 8.55 -1.40 6.08
N SER A 12 7.71 -0.93 5.15
CA SER A 12 7.61 0.50 4.84
C SER A 12 7.10 1.30 6.05
N ALA A 13 6.10 0.79 6.78
CA ALA A 13 5.64 1.42 8.02
C ALA A 13 6.75 1.47 9.08
N ALA A 14 7.44 0.35 9.27
CA ALA A 14 8.60 0.23 10.16
C ALA A 14 9.66 1.29 9.84
N TYR A 15 9.98 1.44 8.56
CA TYR A 15 10.94 2.43 8.09
C TYR A 15 10.46 3.87 8.32
N LEU A 16 9.18 4.17 8.09
CA LEU A 16 8.64 5.49 8.41
C LEU A 16 8.76 5.81 9.91
N ILE A 17 8.59 4.83 10.79
CA ILE A 17 8.65 5.01 12.25
C ILE A 17 10.10 5.12 12.76
N LYS A 18 10.98 4.17 12.39
CA LYS A 18 12.33 4.01 12.96
C LYS A 18 13.49 4.25 11.99
N GLY A 19 13.22 4.43 10.69
CA GLY A 19 14.20 4.53 9.60
C GLY A 19 15.03 5.81 9.54
N GLN A 20 15.28 6.48 10.68
CA GLN A 20 16.09 7.70 10.71
C GLN A 20 17.56 7.42 10.34
N ASN A 21 18.08 6.25 10.71
CA ASN A 21 19.46 5.83 10.46
C ASN A 21 19.45 4.36 10.00
N TRP A 22 20.14 4.07 8.89
CA TRP A 22 20.16 2.73 8.29
C TRP A 22 20.79 1.68 9.21
N SER A 23 21.89 2.00 9.87
CA SER A 23 22.59 1.04 10.74
C SER A 23 21.72 0.60 11.92
N THR A 24 21.03 1.55 12.56
CA THR A 24 20.09 1.23 13.64
C THR A 24 18.82 0.58 13.12
N PHE A 25 18.34 1.00 11.94
CA PHE A 25 17.14 0.41 11.34
C PHE A 25 17.36 -1.05 10.94
N LYS A 26 18.53 -1.40 10.39
CA LYS A 26 18.89 -2.80 10.11
C LYS A 26 18.81 -3.68 11.35
N GLN A 27 19.36 -3.21 12.48
CA GLN A 27 19.25 -3.94 13.75
C GLN A 27 17.79 -4.05 14.22
N TYR A 28 17.00 -2.99 13.98
CA TYR A 28 15.58 -2.98 14.31
C TYR A 28 14.79 -4.02 13.51
N LEU A 29 15.17 -4.32 12.25
CA LEU A 29 14.47 -5.31 11.42
C LEU A 29 14.37 -6.68 12.09
N ASP A 30 15.42 -7.09 12.80
CA ASP A 30 15.50 -8.40 13.48
C ASP A 30 14.80 -8.42 14.85
N THR A 31 14.22 -7.30 15.28
CA THR A 31 13.58 -7.21 16.60
C THR A 31 12.16 -7.78 16.58
N PRO A 32 11.70 -8.35 17.72
CA PRO A 32 10.30 -8.74 17.88
C PRO A 32 9.31 -7.58 17.69
N GLU A 33 9.71 -6.34 17.96
CA GLU A 33 8.89 -5.14 17.74
C GLU A 33 8.61 -4.94 16.24
N CYS A 34 9.65 -4.98 15.40
CA CYS A 34 9.50 -4.86 13.95
C CYS A 34 8.66 -6.00 13.36
N HIS A 35 8.91 -7.24 13.80
CA HIS A 35 8.14 -8.40 13.37
C HIS A 35 6.65 -8.26 13.71
N ARG A 36 6.31 -7.87 14.95
CA ARG A 36 4.90 -7.67 15.36
C ARG A 36 4.22 -6.56 14.56
N LEU A 37 4.92 -5.44 14.34
CA LEU A 37 4.40 -4.33 13.53
C LEU A 37 4.08 -4.80 12.10
N THR A 38 5.00 -5.54 11.49
CA THR A 38 4.88 -6.03 10.12
C THR A 38 3.74 -7.04 10.00
N LEU A 39 3.70 -8.02 10.89
CA LEU A 39 2.62 -9.02 10.96
C LEU A 39 1.26 -8.38 11.23
N GLY A 40 1.19 -7.36 12.09
CA GLY A 40 -0.05 -6.64 12.36
C GLY A 40 -0.64 -6.04 11.09
N ILE A 41 0.18 -5.36 10.28
CA ILE A 41 -0.24 -4.81 8.99
C ILE A 41 -0.64 -5.91 8.01
N MET A 42 0.14 -6.99 7.91
CA MET A 42 -0.17 -8.13 7.05
C MET A 42 -1.54 -8.76 7.40
N ASN A 43 -1.82 -8.94 8.69
CA ASN A 43 -3.09 -9.49 9.16
C ASN A 43 -4.27 -8.60 8.75
N TYR A 44 -4.15 -7.27 8.85
CA TYR A 44 -5.19 -6.35 8.37
C TYR A 44 -5.39 -6.45 6.86
N GLN A 45 -4.30 -6.59 6.09
CA GLN A 45 -4.40 -6.76 4.63
C GLN A 45 -5.12 -8.04 4.23
N GLU A 46 -4.83 -9.15 4.92
CA GLU A 46 -5.47 -10.44 4.71
C GLU A 46 -6.97 -10.39 5.04
N GLN A 47 -7.30 -9.91 6.24
CA GLN A 47 -8.68 -9.77 6.69
C GLN A 47 -9.52 -8.88 5.75
N TYR A 48 -8.97 -7.75 5.31
CA TYR A 48 -9.67 -6.89 4.36
C TYR A 48 -9.89 -7.58 3.00
N GLY A 49 -8.90 -8.34 2.52
CA GLY A 49 -9.01 -9.12 1.29
C GLY A 49 -10.14 -10.15 1.33
N ASP A 50 -10.26 -10.88 2.43
CA ASP A 50 -11.30 -11.90 2.63
C ASP A 50 -12.70 -11.29 2.66
N VAL A 51 -12.84 -10.13 3.32
CA VAL A 51 -14.11 -9.41 3.43
C VAL A 51 -14.57 -8.91 2.07
N ILE A 52 -13.68 -8.31 1.27
CA ILE A 52 -14.01 -7.86 -0.08
C ILE A 52 -14.42 -9.04 -0.97
N GLN A 53 -13.73 -10.18 -0.88
CA GLN A 53 -14.12 -11.39 -1.62
C GLN A 53 -15.48 -11.93 -1.18
N ALA A 54 -15.79 -11.92 0.12
CA ALA A 54 -17.09 -12.33 0.63
C ALA A 54 -18.21 -11.40 0.14
N GLN A 55 -18.00 -10.08 0.20
CA GLN A 55 -18.94 -9.07 -0.30
C GLN A 55 -19.19 -9.22 -1.80
N ASN A 56 -18.14 -9.40 -2.61
CA ASN A 56 -18.27 -9.61 -4.05
C ASN A 56 -19.06 -10.88 -4.39
N ARG A 57 -18.81 -11.99 -3.66
CA ARG A 57 -19.59 -13.23 -3.80
C ARG A 57 -21.05 -13.03 -3.43
N ALA A 58 -21.33 -12.34 -2.32
CA ALA A 58 -22.69 -12.03 -1.89
C ALA A 58 -23.43 -11.15 -2.92
N ALA A 59 -22.76 -10.14 -3.48
CA ALA A 59 -23.31 -9.28 -4.52
C ALA A 59 -23.58 -10.05 -5.83
N ALA A 60 -22.67 -10.95 -6.24
CA ALA A 60 -22.86 -11.80 -7.41
C ALA A 60 -24.07 -12.74 -7.23
N LEU A 61 -24.19 -13.39 -6.06
CA LEU A 61 -25.33 -14.22 -5.72
C LEU A 61 -26.64 -13.41 -5.70
N ALA A 62 -26.63 -12.19 -5.16
CA ALA A 62 -27.80 -11.31 -5.16
C ALA A 62 -28.23 -10.94 -6.59
N LYS A 63 -27.28 -10.60 -7.48
CA LYS A 63 -27.55 -10.33 -8.90
C LYS A 63 -28.13 -11.55 -9.61
N MET A 64 -27.58 -12.74 -9.38
CA MET A 64 -28.12 -13.99 -9.91
C MET A 64 -29.54 -14.27 -9.40
N GLN A 65 -29.82 -14.03 -8.12
CA GLN A 65 -31.17 -14.21 -7.55
C GLN A 65 -32.19 -13.23 -8.14
N ILE A 66 -31.80 -11.99 -8.43
CA ILE A 66 -32.65 -11.00 -9.10
C ILE A 66 -32.95 -11.44 -10.53
N HIS A 67 -31.93 -11.85 -11.30
CA HIS A 67 -32.09 -12.32 -12.67
C HIS A 67 -32.98 -13.58 -12.73
N VAL A 68 -32.78 -14.52 -11.80
CA VAL A 68 -33.63 -15.71 -11.66
C VAL A 68 -35.06 -15.33 -11.27
N LYS A 69 -35.29 -14.33 -10.41
CA LYS A 69 -36.64 -13.85 -10.09
C LYS A 69 -37.33 -13.16 -11.26
N GLN A 70 -36.60 -12.40 -12.06
CA GLN A 70 -37.11 -11.75 -13.28
C GLN A 70 -37.50 -12.77 -14.35
N ASN A 71 -36.83 -13.93 -14.40
CA ASN A 71 -37.16 -15.04 -15.29
C ASN A 71 -38.12 -16.10 -14.69
N LYS A 72 -38.63 -15.89 -13.46
CA LYS A 72 -39.48 -16.84 -12.73
C LYS A 72 -40.95 -16.42 -12.67
N SER A 73 -41.59 -16.24 -13.83
CA SER A 73 -43.03 -16.52 -13.92
C SER A 73 -43.35 -18.03 -13.79
N LEU A 74 -42.35 -18.92 -13.65
CA LEU A 74 -42.55 -20.38 -13.73
C LEU A 74 -42.06 -21.25 -12.54
N PHE A 75 -41.45 -20.69 -11.48
CA PHE A 75 -40.93 -21.53 -10.36
C PHE A 75 -41.31 -21.02 -8.95
N SER A 76 -42.52 -20.50 -8.79
CA SER A 76 -43.02 -20.04 -7.48
C SER A 76 -43.25 -21.15 -6.44
N ARG A 77 -43.05 -22.44 -6.78
CA ARG A 77 -43.43 -23.57 -5.91
C ARG A 77 -42.33 -24.28 -5.13
N PHE A 78 -41.06 -23.91 -5.27
CA PHE A 78 -40.00 -24.58 -4.50
C PHE A 78 -38.97 -23.58 -3.96
N THR A 79 -39.19 -23.05 -2.76
CA THR A 79 -38.09 -22.57 -1.91
C THR A 79 -38.48 -22.62 -0.43
N HIS A 80 -37.99 -23.65 0.28
CA HIS A 80 -37.83 -23.55 1.74
C HIS A 80 -36.68 -22.57 2.01
N LYS A 81 -37.02 -21.36 2.50
CA LYS A 81 -36.04 -20.34 2.90
C LYS A 81 -35.39 -20.72 4.23
N LYS A 82 -34.16 -21.24 4.20
CA LYS A 82 -33.22 -20.91 5.27
C LYS A 82 -32.81 -19.45 5.05
N LYS A 83 -33.29 -18.54 5.90
CA LYS A 83 -32.76 -17.18 5.98
C LYS A 83 -31.30 -17.31 6.38
N ALA A 84 -30.39 -17.06 5.44
CA ALA A 84 -29.02 -16.74 5.80
C ALA A 84 -29.08 -15.45 6.61
N GLU A 85 -28.73 -15.51 7.89
CA GLU A 85 -28.51 -14.31 8.68
C GLU A 85 -27.37 -13.53 8.03
N ALA A 86 -27.63 -12.27 7.71
CA ALA A 86 -26.59 -11.38 7.22
C ALA A 86 -25.51 -11.30 8.30
N PRO A 87 -24.22 -11.50 7.98
CA PRO A 87 -23.16 -11.35 8.97
C PRO A 87 -23.27 -9.95 9.60
N LYS A 88 -23.05 -9.87 10.92
CA LYS A 88 -23.04 -8.61 11.67
C LYS A 88 -22.17 -7.60 10.92
N ASN A 89 -22.64 -6.37 10.74
CA ASN A 89 -21.91 -5.29 10.10
C ASN A 89 -20.66 -4.93 10.92
N ILE A 90 -19.59 -5.70 10.75
CA ILE A 90 -18.25 -5.35 11.22
C ILE A 90 -17.65 -4.47 10.13
N THR A 91 -17.40 -3.20 10.44
CA THR A 91 -16.67 -2.29 9.54
C THR A 91 -15.19 -2.64 9.64
N TYR A 92 -14.68 -3.34 8.64
CA TYR A 92 -13.26 -3.63 8.54
C TYR A 92 -12.51 -2.44 7.97
N LEU A 93 -11.38 -2.09 8.59
CA LEU A 93 -10.47 -1.09 8.05
C LEU A 93 -9.85 -1.61 6.76
N SER A 94 -9.75 -0.75 5.75
CA SER A 94 -8.90 -0.99 4.60
C SER A 94 -7.42 -1.04 5.03
N SER A 95 -6.60 -1.68 4.20
CA SER A 95 -5.15 -1.74 4.39
C SER A 95 -4.51 -0.36 4.56
N SER A 96 -5.03 0.66 3.85
CA SER A 96 -4.50 2.02 3.97
C SER A 96 -4.93 2.69 5.27
N GLU A 97 -6.14 2.45 5.76
CA GLU A 97 -6.62 2.97 7.05
C GLU A 97 -5.86 2.33 8.21
N ALA A 98 -5.67 1.01 8.16
CA ALA A 98 -4.86 0.28 9.15
C ALA A 98 -3.41 0.80 9.17
N PHE A 99 -2.78 0.97 8.00
CA PHE A 99 -1.45 1.57 7.90
C PHE A 99 -1.39 2.95 8.54
N ASN A 100 -2.31 3.85 8.17
CA ASN A 100 -2.36 5.23 8.66
C ASN A 100 -2.54 5.27 10.18
N HIS A 101 -3.41 4.41 10.71
CA HIS A 101 -3.63 4.30 12.15
C HIS A 101 -2.37 3.82 12.88
N ILE A 102 -1.70 2.79 12.36
CA ILE A 102 -0.51 2.21 12.98
C ILE A 102 0.65 3.20 12.99
N VAL A 103 0.96 3.86 11.87
CA VAL A 103 2.06 4.84 11.83
C VAL A 103 1.78 6.07 12.70
N LYS A 104 0.50 6.45 12.87
CA LYS A 104 0.10 7.50 13.80
C LYS A 104 0.34 7.10 15.25
N VAL A 105 -0.15 5.94 15.66
CA VAL A 105 -0.06 5.47 17.05
C VAL A 105 1.39 5.14 17.44
N GLN A 106 2.13 4.46 16.57
CA GLN A 106 3.49 3.97 16.89
C GLN A 106 4.59 5.01 16.60
N GLY A 107 4.35 5.94 15.68
CA GLY A 107 5.37 6.89 15.23
C GLY A 107 5.01 8.36 15.37
N GLY A 108 3.80 8.70 15.82
CA GLY A 108 3.30 10.09 15.80
C GLY A 108 3.12 10.64 14.38
N ILE A 109 3.05 9.77 13.36
CA ILE A 109 3.06 10.17 11.95
C ILE A 109 1.62 10.40 11.46
N ASN A 110 1.31 11.63 11.07
CA ASN A 110 -0.03 12.02 10.63
C ASN A 110 -0.14 11.99 9.10
N PHE A 111 -1.15 11.29 8.60
CA PHE A 111 -1.51 11.29 7.17
C PHE A 111 -2.00 12.68 6.74
N ILE A 112 -1.56 13.13 5.57
CA ILE A 112 -1.99 14.39 4.95
C ILE A 112 -2.91 14.08 3.78
N ASP A 113 -2.38 13.44 2.74
CA ASP A 113 -3.09 13.16 1.50
C ASP A 113 -2.52 11.97 0.74
N ILE A 114 -3.24 11.58 -0.31
CA ILE A 114 -2.82 10.57 -1.29
C ILE A 114 -3.08 11.08 -2.70
N VAL A 115 -2.08 10.95 -3.57
CA VAL A 115 -2.18 11.25 -4.99
C VAL A 115 -2.03 9.95 -5.77
N ARG A 116 -2.97 9.67 -6.68
CA ARG A 116 -2.86 8.57 -7.65
C ARG A 116 -2.31 9.14 -8.95
N LEU A 117 -1.17 8.63 -9.39
CA LEU A 117 -0.55 9.08 -10.63
C LEU A 117 -1.21 8.35 -11.80
N LYS A 118 -1.50 9.09 -12.88
CA LYS A 118 -1.97 8.48 -14.11
C LYS A 118 -0.89 7.56 -14.68
N PRO A 119 -1.24 6.45 -15.34
CA PRO A 119 -0.27 5.63 -16.04
C PRO A 119 0.43 6.46 -17.12
N ILE A 120 1.77 6.47 -17.09
CA ILE A 120 2.64 7.12 -18.07
C ILE A 120 3.61 6.04 -18.57
N GLU A 121 3.74 5.91 -19.89
CA GLU A 121 4.58 4.88 -20.51
C GLU A 121 6.08 5.17 -20.33
N ASN A 122 6.48 6.43 -20.52
CA ASN A 122 7.85 6.88 -20.33
C ASN A 122 8.21 6.89 -18.83
N THR A 123 9.23 6.13 -18.44
CA THR A 123 9.66 6.03 -17.03
C THR A 123 10.10 7.36 -16.47
N MET A 124 10.91 8.12 -17.21
CA MET A 124 11.47 9.38 -16.72
C MET A 124 10.39 10.42 -16.47
N GLU A 125 9.44 10.58 -17.39
CA GLU A 125 8.29 11.47 -17.22
C GLU A 125 7.44 11.06 -16.02
N ARG A 126 7.22 9.75 -15.83
CA ARG A 126 6.50 9.22 -14.66
C ARG A 126 7.23 9.54 -13.35
N ILE A 127 8.56 9.45 -13.35
CA ILE A 127 9.39 9.80 -12.21
C ILE A 127 9.37 11.32 -11.96
N ASP A 128 9.38 12.15 -12.99
CA ASP A 128 9.25 13.61 -12.86
C ASP A 128 7.93 13.99 -12.18
N VAL A 129 6.82 13.38 -12.62
CA VAL A 129 5.51 13.58 -11.99
C VAL A 129 5.51 13.10 -10.53
N LEU A 130 6.14 11.96 -10.23
CA LEU A 130 6.29 11.48 -8.86
C LEU A 130 7.10 12.46 -7.99
N MET A 131 8.24 12.94 -8.49
CA MET A 131 9.13 13.84 -7.79
C MET A 131 8.51 15.21 -7.51
N ALA A 132 7.60 15.69 -8.37
CA ALA A 132 6.85 16.91 -8.16
C ALA A 132 5.97 16.88 -6.88
N HIS A 133 5.63 15.69 -6.37
CA HIS A 133 4.88 15.52 -5.13
C HIS A 133 5.76 15.30 -3.89
N ILE A 134 7.09 15.20 -4.04
CA ILE A 134 8.03 14.95 -2.94
C ILE A 134 8.66 16.27 -2.50
N ALA A 135 8.10 16.89 -1.47
CA ALA A 135 8.66 18.04 -0.76
C ALA A 135 9.60 17.60 0.40
N SER A 136 10.48 18.51 0.82
CA SER A 136 11.38 18.35 1.98
C SER A 136 10.62 18.33 3.31
N ASN A 137 11.21 17.70 4.33
CA ASN A 137 10.67 17.58 5.70
C ASN A 137 9.33 16.84 5.82
N PHE A 138 9.10 15.86 4.94
CA PHE A 138 7.92 15.01 4.96
C PHE A 138 8.31 13.53 4.87
N LYS A 139 7.31 12.68 5.10
CA LYS A 139 7.41 11.24 4.94
C LYS A 139 6.43 10.81 3.85
N TYR A 140 6.80 9.78 3.09
CA TYR A 140 5.98 9.28 2.01
C TYR A 140 5.95 7.77 1.98
N ARG A 141 4.81 7.23 1.55
CA ARG A 141 4.66 5.85 1.12
C ARG A 141 4.31 5.87 -0.35
N ILE A 142 5.06 5.16 -1.17
CA ILE A 142 4.70 4.92 -2.57
C ILE A 142 4.16 3.51 -2.66
N ASN A 143 2.93 3.37 -3.15
CA ASN A 143 2.39 2.07 -3.54
C ASN A 143 2.46 1.92 -5.05
N MET A 144 2.98 0.79 -5.49
CA MET A 144 3.13 0.42 -6.88
C MET A 144 2.24 -0.78 -7.17
N HIS A 145 1.46 -0.75 -8.24
CA HIS A 145 0.52 -1.81 -8.57
C HIS A 145 0.82 -2.42 -9.94
N ARG A 146 0.60 -3.73 -10.03
CA ARG A 146 0.60 -4.51 -11.27
C ARG A 146 -0.60 -5.47 -11.26
N PRO A 147 -0.99 -6.04 -12.40
CA PRO A 147 -1.98 -7.12 -12.41
C PRO A 147 -1.56 -8.25 -11.46
N GLY A 148 -2.41 -8.57 -10.48
CA GLY A 148 -2.19 -9.64 -9.50
C GLY A 148 -1.24 -9.31 -8.34
N GLY A 149 -0.75 -8.08 -8.17
CA GLY A 149 0.10 -7.76 -7.02
C GLY A 149 0.39 -6.28 -6.81
N GLY A 150 0.96 -5.98 -5.65
CA GLY A 150 1.41 -4.63 -5.30
C GLY A 150 2.74 -4.67 -4.55
N HIS A 151 3.42 -3.54 -4.53
CA HIS A 151 4.64 -3.31 -3.75
C HIS A 151 4.54 -1.96 -3.05
N ALA A 152 5.14 -1.84 -1.87
CA ALA A 152 5.17 -0.60 -1.10
C ALA A 152 6.60 -0.28 -0.71
N VAL A 153 6.95 1.00 -0.87
CA VAL A 153 8.25 1.57 -0.51
C VAL A 153 8.04 2.84 0.30
N ALA A 154 9.04 3.22 1.08
CA ALA A 154 9.01 4.38 1.95
C ALA A 154 10.03 5.44 1.53
N ILE A 155 9.68 6.72 1.65
CA ILE A 155 10.60 7.84 1.50
C ILE A 155 10.53 8.70 2.75
N THR A 156 11.69 9.15 3.23
CA THR A 156 11.78 10.21 4.23
C THR A 156 12.62 11.35 3.68
N THR A 157 12.12 12.56 3.75
CA THR A 157 12.87 13.78 3.42
C THR A 157 13.10 14.60 4.69
N GLY A 158 14.26 15.23 4.81
CA GLY A 158 14.64 16.03 5.97
C GLY A 158 16.06 15.76 6.44
N ARG A 159 16.56 16.53 7.41
CA ARG A 159 17.96 16.46 7.88
C ARG A 159 18.98 16.51 6.72
N LYS A 160 18.69 17.33 5.71
CA LYS A 160 19.51 17.53 4.50
C LYS A 160 19.64 16.29 3.60
N ARG A 161 18.80 15.26 3.77
CA ARG A 161 18.83 14.04 2.93
C ARG A 161 17.43 13.62 2.47
N ILE A 162 17.37 13.05 1.28
CA ILE A 162 16.27 12.24 0.80
C ILE A 162 16.68 10.77 0.95
N LYS A 163 15.84 9.98 1.60
CA LYS A 163 16.08 8.55 1.81
C LYS A 163 14.92 7.77 1.25
N PHE A 164 15.24 6.73 0.51
CA PHE A 164 14.28 5.80 -0.06
C PHE A 164 14.60 4.42 0.47
N PHE A 165 13.59 3.75 0.99
CA PHE A 165 13.69 2.38 1.45
C PHE A 165 12.76 1.50 0.65
N ASP A 166 13.35 0.50 0.02
CA ASP A 166 12.65 -0.59 -0.62
C ASP A 166 12.96 -1.89 0.14
N PRO A 167 11.93 -2.57 0.67
CA PRO A 167 12.09 -3.86 1.36
C PRO A 167 12.92 -4.91 0.60
N ASN A 168 12.97 -4.86 -0.72
CA ASN A 168 13.73 -5.80 -1.55
C ASN A 168 15.17 -5.34 -1.86
N GLN A 169 15.49 -4.06 -1.68
CA GLN A 169 16.75 -3.46 -2.14
C GLN A 169 17.54 -2.74 -1.03
N GLY A 170 16.90 -2.42 0.09
CA GLY A 170 17.49 -1.66 1.19
C GLY A 170 17.24 -0.15 1.09
N GLU A 171 18.12 0.64 1.71
CA GLU A 171 18.06 2.11 1.73
C GLU A 171 19.02 2.73 0.69
N PHE A 172 18.50 3.62 -0.14
CA PHE A 172 19.28 4.59 -0.91
C PHE A 172 19.15 5.96 -0.26
N SER A 173 20.24 6.74 -0.24
CA SER A 173 20.20 8.06 0.36
C SER A 173 21.05 9.08 -0.38
N TYR A 174 20.46 10.21 -0.71
CA TYR A 174 21.08 11.31 -1.43
C TYR A 174 20.95 12.63 -0.64
N PRO A 175 21.79 13.64 -0.91
CA PRO A 175 21.56 14.98 -0.40
C PRO A 175 20.19 15.52 -0.84
N ASP A 176 19.49 16.22 0.05
CA ASP A 176 18.23 16.91 -0.27
C ASP A 176 18.52 18.30 -0.86
N THR A 177 19.31 18.31 -1.94
CA THR A 177 19.66 19.48 -2.75
C THR A 177 19.12 19.30 -4.17
N ALA A 178 19.12 20.35 -5.00
CA ALA A 178 18.67 20.22 -6.39
C ALA A 178 19.44 19.11 -7.15
N GLU A 179 20.78 19.15 -7.09
CA GLU A 179 21.64 18.14 -7.70
C GLU A 179 21.43 16.74 -7.10
N GLY A 180 21.34 16.63 -5.76
CA GLY A 180 21.10 15.35 -5.10
C GLY A 180 19.74 14.73 -5.46
N ARG A 181 18.72 15.56 -5.69
CA ARG A 181 17.40 15.15 -6.17
C ARG A 181 17.42 14.67 -7.61
N GLU A 182 18.24 15.25 -8.49
CA GLU A 182 18.42 14.73 -9.86
C GLU A 182 19.10 13.35 -9.84
N TYR A 183 20.13 13.14 -9.01
CA TYR A 183 20.71 11.80 -8.86
C TYR A 183 19.71 10.79 -8.30
N PHE A 184 18.92 11.20 -7.31
CA PHE A 184 17.86 10.36 -6.75
C PHE A 184 16.80 10.01 -7.81
N LYS A 185 16.43 10.97 -8.66
CA LYS A 185 15.50 10.79 -9.78
C LYS A 185 15.99 9.71 -10.75
N VAL A 186 17.26 9.79 -11.17
CA VAL A 186 17.88 8.79 -12.04
C VAL A 186 17.92 7.41 -11.38
N ALA A 187 18.25 7.34 -10.08
CA ALA A 187 18.25 6.07 -9.35
C ALA A 187 16.86 5.42 -9.29
N LEU A 188 15.81 6.21 -9.06
CA LEU A 188 14.43 5.73 -9.11
C LEU A 188 14.03 5.21 -10.49
N ALA A 189 14.44 5.91 -11.56
CA ALA A 189 14.14 5.49 -12.92
C ALA A 189 14.77 4.12 -13.23
N LEU A 190 16.06 3.95 -12.92
CA LEU A 190 16.76 2.67 -13.08
C LEU A 190 16.10 1.55 -12.27
N LEU A 191 15.71 1.84 -11.01
CA LEU A 191 15.02 0.86 -10.17
C LEU A 191 13.67 0.43 -10.78
N LEU A 192 12.87 1.39 -11.26
CA LEU A 192 11.56 1.08 -11.84
C LEU A 192 11.67 0.37 -13.19
N GLU A 193 12.70 0.63 -13.98
CA GLU A 193 12.93 -0.05 -15.27
C GLU A 193 13.46 -1.47 -15.10
N ASP A 194 14.47 -1.65 -14.25
CA ASP A 194 15.14 -2.93 -14.08
C ASP A 194 14.35 -3.86 -13.16
N ARG A 195 13.96 -3.39 -11.97
CA ARG A 195 13.36 -4.24 -10.93
C ARG A 195 11.84 -4.28 -10.98
N TYR A 196 11.21 -3.20 -11.44
CA TYR A 196 9.74 -3.06 -11.39
C TYR A 196 9.07 -2.70 -12.73
N PRO A 197 9.48 -3.26 -13.90
CA PRO A 197 8.99 -2.80 -15.21
C PRO A 197 7.48 -2.99 -15.40
N ARG A 198 6.89 -3.95 -14.67
CA ARG A 198 5.45 -4.29 -14.74
C ARG A 198 4.57 -3.47 -13.80
N TYR A 199 5.16 -2.66 -12.91
CA TYR A 199 4.42 -1.82 -11.99
C TYR A 199 4.16 -0.47 -12.64
N LYS A 200 3.02 -0.36 -13.33
CA LYS A 200 2.69 0.83 -14.14
C LYS A 200 1.88 1.88 -13.38
N GLU A 201 1.12 1.45 -12.37
CA GLU A 201 0.28 2.32 -11.56
C GLU A 201 0.97 2.70 -10.25
N LEU A 202 1.08 3.99 -9.97
CA LEU A 202 1.72 4.52 -8.77
C LEU A 202 0.73 5.37 -7.98
N SER A 203 0.83 5.29 -6.65
CA SER A 203 0.21 6.27 -5.76
C SER A 203 1.20 6.67 -4.69
N ILE A 204 1.18 7.94 -4.30
CA ILE A 204 2.03 8.49 -3.26
C ILE A 204 1.15 9.03 -2.14
N SER A 205 1.38 8.55 -0.92
CA SER A 205 0.75 9.04 0.30
C SER A 205 1.75 9.89 1.07
N ARG A 206 1.35 11.09 1.52
CA ARG A 206 2.20 12.02 2.25
C ARG A 206 1.84 12.08 3.73
N TYR A 207 2.84 12.25 4.56
CA TYR A 207 2.72 12.27 6.02
C TYR A 207 3.65 13.31 6.65
N THR A 208 3.26 13.81 7.83
CA THR A 208 4.05 14.69 8.69
C THR A 208 4.34 14.03 10.04
N CYS A 209 5.43 14.44 10.69
CA CYS A 209 5.73 14.10 12.08
C CYS A 209 5.34 15.25 12.99
#